data_AF-A0A4R0Z181-F1
#
_entry.id   AF-A0A4R0Z181-F1
#
_cell.length_a   1.000
_cell.length_b   1.000
_cell.length_c   1.000
_cell.angle_alpha   90.00
_cell.angle_beta   90.00
_cell.angle_gamma   90.00
#
_symmetry.space_group_name_H-M   'P 1'
#
loop_
_entity.id
_entity.type
_entity.pdbx_description
1 polymer ?
#
loop_
_entity_poly.entity_id
_entity_poly.type
_entity_poly.pdbx_seq_one_letter_code
_entity_poly.pdbx_strand_id
1 'polypeptide(L)'
;MNQQTPSIAMFDLLLGMVVVWFVLIKLLFNRLEAAHPQKYEAMGRPSLVLRNNIATGWATLKFLVAREHRLLNDNYLSKLSDAMLVYFLIYLLLFFGLFSLFIGQPAA
;
A
#
# COMPACT_ATOMS: atom_id res chain seq x y z
N MET A 1 24.96 21.65 -9.71
CA MET A 1 23.92 20.70 -9.25
C MET A 1 23.28 20.08 -10.48
N ASN A 2 23.48 18.78 -10.71
CA ASN A 2 22.90 18.08 -11.87
C ASN A 2 21.40 17.91 -11.66
N GLN A 3 20.59 18.33 -12.63
CA GLN A 3 19.13 18.21 -12.57
C GLN A 3 18.63 16.74 -12.55
N GLN A 4 19.50 15.77 -12.87
CA GLN A 4 19.20 14.33 -12.86
C GLN A 4 19.29 13.66 -11.47
N THR A 5 20.04 14.22 -10.53
CA THR A 5 20.21 13.64 -9.19
C THR A 5 18.91 13.56 -8.36
N PRO A 6 18.03 14.60 -8.33
CA PRO A 6 16.81 14.51 -7.54
C PRO A 6 15.78 13.50 -8.08
N SER A 7 15.71 13.29 -9.40
CA SER A 7 14.76 12.34 -9.99
C SER A 7 15.13 10.88 -9.68
N ILE A 8 16.42 10.55 -9.71
CA ILE A 8 16.92 9.22 -9.33
C ILE A 8 16.66 8.96 -7.84
N ALA A 9 16.96 9.93 -6.97
CA ALA A 9 16.72 9.80 -5.53
C ALA A 9 15.23 9.60 -5.20
N MET A 10 14.33 10.31 -5.92
CA MET A 10 12.89 10.12 -5.78
C MET A 10 12.42 8.75 -6.29
N PHE A 11 12.99 8.26 -7.40
CA PHE A 11 12.70 6.92 -7.91
C PHE A 11 13.11 5.85 -6.89
N ASP A 12 14.32 5.91 -6.35
CA ASP A 12 14.83 4.97 -5.35
C ASP A 12 13.98 5.01 -4.07
N LEU A 13 13.55 6.20 -3.65
CA LEU A 13 12.62 6.38 -2.53
C LEU A 13 11.29 5.70 -2.79
N LEU A 14 10.66 5.95 -3.94
CA LEU A 14 9.38 5.33 -4.32
C LEU A 14 9.50 3.80 -4.42
N LEU A 15 10.60 3.30 -4.98
CA LEU A 15 10.89 1.87 -5.07
C LEU A 15 11.04 1.25 -3.67
N GLY A 16 11.81 1.90 -2.79
CA GLY A 16 11.94 1.49 -1.39
C GLY A 16 10.58 1.49 -0.68
N MET A 17 9.71 2.46 -0.99
CA MET A 17 8.39 2.51 -0.40
C MET A 17 7.50 1.33 -0.80
N VAL A 18 7.64 0.84 -2.04
CA VAL A 18 6.94 -0.37 -2.53
C VAL A 18 7.40 -1.62 -1.78
N VAL A 19 8.69 -1.75 -1.48
CA VAL A 19 9.21 -2.88 -0.68
C VAL A 19 8.58 -2.88 0.72
N VAL A 20 8.55 -1.72 1.39
CA VAL A 20 7.90 -1.57 2.70
C VAL A 20 6.40 -1.89 2.61
N TRP A 21 5.72 -1.47 1.55
CA TRP A 21 4.32 -1.82 1.31
C TRP A 21 4.08 -3.33 1.31
N PHE A 22 4.92 -4.10 0.60
CA PHE A 22 4.82 -5.56 0.61
C PHE A 22 5.02 -6.17 2.00
N VAL A 23 5.95 -5.63 2.80
CA VAL A 23 6.13 -6.05 4.21
C VAL A 23 4.85 -5.80 5.01
N LEU A 24 4.26 -4.60 4.90
CA LEU A 24 3.03 -4.25 5.60
C LEU A 24 1.86 -5.14 5.19
N ILE A 25 1.72 -5.46 3.91
CA ILE A 25 0.70 -6.38 3.39
C ILE A 25 0.88 -7.78 4.01
N LYS A 26 2.11 -8.28 4.09
CA LYS A 26 2.41 -9.56 4.75
C LYS A 26 1.99 -9.54 6.22
N LEU A 27 2.30 -8.47 6.94
CA LEU A 27 1.90 -8.31 8.35
C LEU A 27 0.38 -8.28 8.49
N LEU A 28 -0.31 -7.57 7.60
CA LEU A 28 -1.77 -7.47 7.59
C LEU A 28 -2.42 -8.85 7.38
N PHE A 29 -2.00 -9.57 6.33
CA PHE A 29 -2.58 -10.88 6.00
C PHE A 29 -2.29 -11.90 7.08
N ASN A 30 -1.06 -11.95 7.61
CA ASN A 30 -0.73 -12.85 8.72
C ASN A 30 -1.59 -12.57 9.96
N ARG A 31 -1.84 -11.29 10.28
CA ARG A 31 -2.71 -10.95 11.42
C ARG A 31 -4.16 -11.32 11.16
N LEU A 32 -4.68 -11.06 9.96
CA LEU A 32 -6.04 -11.42 9.56
C LEU A 32 -6.22 -12.94 9.58
N GLU A 33 -5.29 -13.72 9.03
CA GLU A 33 -5.36 -15.19 9.04
C GLU A 33 -5.34 -15.74 10.47
N ALA A 34 -4.47 -15.21 11.33
CA ALA A 34 -4.31 -15.72 12.70
C ALA A 34 -5.45 -15.31 13.65
N ALA A 35 -5.95 -14.07 13.56
CA ALA A 35 -6.89 -13.52 14.54
C ALA A 35 -8.31 -13.31 14.00
N HIS A 36 -8.48 -13.19 12.68
CA HIS A 36 -9.77 -12.91 12.04
C HIS A 36 -9.98 -13.79 10.79
N PRO A 37 -9.87 -15.13 10.91
CA PRO A 37 -9.84 -16.04 9.76
C PRO A 37 -11.08 -15.93 8.87
N GLN A 38 -12.26 -15.69 9.46
CA GLN A 38 -13.50 -15.46 8.71
C GLN A 38 -13.39 -14.25 7.78
N LYS A 39 -12.75 -13.17 8.24
CA LYS A 39 -12.53 -11.97 7.41
C LYS A 39 -11.49 -12.24 6.32
N TYR A 40 -10.41 -12.93 6.67
CA TYR A 40 -9.37 -13.34 5.72
C TYR A 40 -9.93 -14.22 4.59
N GLU A 41 -10.79 -15.17 4.92
CA GLU A 41 -11.51 -16.01 3.96
C GLU A 41 -12.49 -15.21 3.10
N ALA A 42 -13.26 -14.30 3.70
CA ALA A 42 -14.18 -13.41 2.97
C ALA A 42 -13.45 -12.48 1.98
N MET A 43 -12.19 -12.16 2.24
CA MET A 43 -11.31 -11.43 1.31
C MET A 43 -10.71 -12.33 0.21
N GLY A 44 -11.03 -13.62 0.19
CA GLY A 44 -10.55 -14.58 -0.81
C GLY A 44 -9.18 -15.18 -0.49
N ARG A 45 -8.77 -15.19 0.79
CA ARG A 45 -7.44 -15.67 1.25
C ARG A 45 -6.29 -14.99 0.51
N PRO A 46 -6.22 -13.65 0.60
CA PRO A 46 -5.27 -12.87 -0.17
C PRO A 46 -3.82 -13.26 0.16
N SER A 47 -2.96 -13.35 -0.86
CA SER A 47 -1.55 -13.70 -0.68
C SER A 47 -0.65 -12.89 -1.61
N LEU A 48 0.60 -12.70 -1.21
CA LEU A 48 1.60 -11.96 -2.00
C LEU A 48 2.19 -12.76 -3.17
N VAL A 49 2.24 -14.09 -3.06
CA VAL A 49 3.03 -14.96 -3.96
C VAL A 49 2.16 -15.96 -4.73
N LEU A 50 1.09 -16.47 -4.12
CA LEU A 50 0.14 -17.40 -4.74
C LEU A 50 -1.10 -16.62 -5.23
N ARG A 51 -1.34 -16.58 -6.55
CA ARG A 51 -2.48 -15.89 -7.17
C ARG A 51 -2.61 -14.41 -6.76
N ASN A 52 -1.54 -13.63 -6.90
CA ASN A 52 -1.64 -12.17 -6.89
C ASN A 52 -2.49 -11.74 -8.10
N ASN A 53 -3.78 -11.49 -7.88
CA ASN A 53 -4.68 -10.99 -8.92
C ASN A 53 -5.22 -9.60 -8.50
N ILE A 54 -5.74 -8.86 -9.48
CA ILE A 54 -6.28 -7.51 -9.25
C ILE A 54 -7.39 -7.53 -8.18
N ALA A 55 -8.15 -8.62 -8.07
CA ALA A 55 -9.20 -8.76 -7.06
C ALA A 55 -8.65 -8.78 -5.63
N THR A 56 -7.51 -9.43 -5.38
CA THR A 56 -6.81 -9.43 -4.09
C THR A 56 -6.31 -8.03 -3.71
N GLY A 57 -5.74 -7.30 -4.67
CA GLY A 57 -5.34 -5.90 -4.47
C GLY A 57 -6.53 -5.02 -4.14
N TRP A 58 -7.62 -5.15 -4.89
CA TRP A 58 -8.87 -4.41 -4.66
C TRP A 58 -9.51 -4.72 -3.31
N ALA A 59 -9.58 -6.00 -2.90
CA ALA A 59 -10.11 -6.39 -1.61
C ALA A 59 -9.32 -5.78 -0.46
N THR A 60 -7.99 -5.72 -0.58
CA THR A 60 -7.12 -5.13 0.43
C THR A 60 -7.30 -3.61 0.50
N LEU A 61 -7.34 -2.93 -0.65
CA LEU A 61 -7.62 -1.49 -0.68
C LEU A 61 -9.01 -1.16 -0.11
N LYS A 62 -10.03 -1.93 -0.49
CA LYS A 62 -11.38 -1.80 0.08
C LYS A 62 -11.35 -1.97 1.59
N PHE A 63 -10.70 -3.02 2.11
CA PHE A 63 -10.57 -3.27 3.55
C PHE A 63 -9.99 -2.07 4.30
N LEU A 64 -8.92 -1.46 3.77
CA LEU A 64 -8.26 -0.30 4.36
C LEU A 64 -9.13 0.96 4.25
N VAL A 65 -9.62 1.30 3.06
CA VAL A 65 -10.37 2.54 2.79
C VAL A 65 -11.73 2.55 3.48
N ALA A 66 -12.46 1.43 3.45
CA ALA A 66 -13.73 1.28 4.15
C ALA A 66 -13.55 1.08 5.67
N ARG A 67 -12.30 1.05 6.16
CA ARG A 67 -11.93 0.87 7.57
C ARG A 67 -12.61 -0.34 8.21
N GLU A 68 -12.71 -1.44 7.47
CA GLU A 68 -13.41 -2.64 7.91
C GLU A 68 -12.74 -3.25 9.16
N HIS A 69 -11.46 -2.96 9.39
CA HIS A 69 -10.71 -3.31 10.61
C HIS A 69 -11.35 -2.80 11.92
N ARG A 70 -12.11 -1.70 11.88
CA ARG A 70 -12.74 -1.13 13.09
C ARG A 70 -13.82 -2.04 13.68
N LEU A 71 -14.46 -2.86 12.86
CA LEU A 71 -15.49 -3.81 13.28
C LEU A 71 -14.90 -5.05 13.96
N LEU A 72 -13.60 -5.28 13.81
CA LEU A 72 -12.91 -6.47 14.31
C LEU A 72 -12.42 -6.31 15.75
N ASN A 73 -12.57 -5.13 16.36
CA ASN A 73 -12.16 -4.81 17.74
C ASN A 73 -10.71 -5.23 18.07
N ASP A 74 -9.82 -5.14 17.08
CA ASP A 74 -8.40 -5.48 17.20
C ASP A 74 -7.56 -4.20 17.11
N ASN A 75 -6.97 -3.81 18.25
CA ASN A 75 -6.18 -2.60 18.38
C ASN A 75 -4.91 -2.63 17.52
N TYR A 76 -4.24 -3.79 17.42
CA TYR A 76 -3.03 -3.91 16.61
C TYR A 76 -3.38 -3.81 15.13
N LEU A 77 -4.40 -4.57 14.69
CA LEU A 77 -4.86 -4.56 13.31
C LEU A 77 -5.36 -3.18 12.89
N SER A 78 -6.02 -2.46 13.78
CA SER A 78 -6.51 -1.10 13.50
C SER A 78 -5.36 -0.12 13.30
N LYS A 79 -4.37 -0.11 14.20
CA LYS A 79 -3.18 0.74 14.07
C LYS A 79 -2.40 0.42 12.81
N LEU A 80 -2.21 -0.88 12.50
CA LEU A 80 -1.54 -1.32 11.29
C LEU A 80 -2.28 -0.85 10.04
N SER A 81 -3.60 -1.03 9.99
CA SER A 81 -4.44 -0.65 8.84
C SER A 81 -4.48 0.87 8.62
N ASP A 82 -4.64 1.65 9.69
CA ASP A 82 -4.60 3.11 9.62
C ASP A 82 -3.22 3.61 9.17
N ALA A 83 -2.13 3.02 9.69
CA ALA A 83 -0.77 3.34 9.25
C ALA A 83 -0.53 2.99 7.77
N MET A 84 -1.01 1.83 7.31
CA MET A 84 -0.96 1.42 5.91
C MET A 84 -1.71 2.41 5.01
N LEU A 85 -2.90 2.87 5.42
CA LEU A 85 -3.67 3.82 4.62
C LEU A 85 -2.95 5.18 4.52
N VAL A 86 -2.42 5.70 5.63
CA VAL A 86 -1.63 6.95 5.62
C VAL A 86 -0.39 6.79 4.74
N TYR A 87 0.32 5.68 4.88
CA TYR A 87 1.50 5.37 4.08
C TYR A 87 1.19 5.34 2.58
N PHE A 88 0.09 4.69 2.20
CA PHE A 88 -0.38 4.63 0.81
C PHE A 88 -0.74 6.02 0.27
N LEU A 89 -1.40 6.87 1.07
CA LEU A 89 -1.72 8.24 0.67
C LEU A 89 -0.46 9.09 0.47
N ILE A 90 0.55 8.95 1.35
CA ILE A 90 1.86 9.62 1.17
C ILE A 90 2.50 9.16 -0.14
N TYR A 91 2.52 7.86 -0.41
CA TYR A 91 3.03 7.32 -1.66
C TYR A 91 2.31 7.92 -2.88
N LEU A 92 0.97 7.97 -2.88
CA LEU A 92 0.20 8.56 -3.98
C LEU A 92 0.53 10.05 -4.18
N LEU A 93 0.65 10.82 -3.10
CA LEU A 93 1.01 12.24 -3.17
C LEU A 93 2.40 12.44 -3.78
N LEU A 94 3.39 11.64 -3.37
CA LEU A 94 4.74 11.69 -3.93
C LEU A 94 4.75 11.25 -5.40
N PHE A 95 4.03 10.17 -5.73
CA PHE A 95 3.96 9.63 -7.09
C PHE A 95 3.31 10.64 -8.05
N PHE A 96 2.13 11.18 -7.71
CA PHE A 96 1.45 12.16 -8.57
C PHE A 96 2.15 13.52 -8.59
N GLY A 97 2.78 13.94 -7.48
CA GLY A 97 3.61 15.14 -7.45
C GLY A 97 4.84 15.04 -8.36
N LEU A 98 5.47 13.86 -8.43
CA LEU A 98 6.55 13.60 -9.38
C LEU A 98 6.02 13.56 -10.82
N PHE A 99 4.90 12.87 -11.06
CA PHE A 99 4.30 12.73 -12.39
C PHE A 99 3.91 14.08 -13.01
N SER A 100 3.35 15.01 -12.22
CA SER A 100 3.01 16.35 -12.70
C SER A 100 4.24 17.17 -13.10
N LEU A 101 5.37 17.00 -12.41
CA LEU A 101 6.64 17.63 -12.76
C LEU A 101 7.19 17.12 -14.10
N PHE A 102 7.00 15.83 -14.41
CA PHE A 102 7.42 15.25 -15.68
C PHE A 102 6.52 15.65 -16.86
N ILE A 103 5.20 15.74 -16.67
CA ILE A 103 4.26 16.16 -17.74
C ILE A 103 4.38 17.65 -18.06
N GLY A 104 4.75 18.48 -17.08
CA GLY A 104 4.88 19.93 -17.27
C GLY A 104 6.13 20.39 -18.02
N GLN A 105 7.01 19.47 -18.45
CA GLN A 105 8.23 19.85 -19.18
C GLN A 105 7.89 20.09 -20.66
N PRO A 106 8.17 21.29 -21.22
CA PRO A 106 7.99 21.51 -22.65
C PRO A 106 8.90 20.55 -23.43
N ALA A 107 8.37 19.95 -24.50
CA ALA A 107 9.18 19.18 -25.43
C ALA A 107 10.30 20.08 -25.96
N ALA A 108 11.55 19.70 -25.69
CA ALA A 108 12.74 20.39 -26.17
C ALA A 108 12.88 20.28 -27.70
#